data_AF-A0A3A5LFW9-F1
#
_entry.id   AF-A0A3A5LFW9-F1
#
_cell.length_a   1.000
_cell.length_b   1.000
_cell.length_c   1.000
_cell.angle_alpha   90.00
_cell.angle_beta   90.00
_cell.angle_gamma   90.00
#
_symmetry.space_group_name_H-M   'P 1'
#
loop_
_entity.id
_entity.type
_entity.pdbx_description
1 polymer ?
#
loop_
_entity_poly.entity_id
_entity_poly.type
_entity_poly.pdbx_seq_one_letter_code
_entity_poly.pdbx_strand_id
1 'polypeptide(L)'
;MNATQNDALTAEEYTKAMNFVGQNLLSALQKSVEQLPNPLRSRQLVAQALSAFLTNTIYKQYPDNQDACEYMLDEITKLVKAQLKSIPQPQNA
;
A
#
# COMPACT_ATOMS: atom_id res chain seq x y z
N MET A 1 1.30 37.39 15.15
CA MET A 1 0.58 36.62 16.20
C MET A 1 0.11 35.32 15.57
N ASN A 2 0.51 34.20 16.17
CA ASN A 2 0.20 32.84 15.75
C ASN A 2 -1.29 32.54 15.94
N ALA A 3 -1.92 31.97 14.91
CA ALA A 3 -3.08 31.10 15.06
C ALA A 3 -2.78 29.85 14.21
N THR A 4 -2.36 28.80 14.90
CA THR A 4 -2.17 27.44 14.40
C THR A 4 -3.42 26.95 13.68
N GLN A 5 -3.36 26.85 12.35
CA GLN A 5 -4.27 26.04 11.55
C GLN A 5 -3.98 24.56 11.82
N ASN A 6 -4.53 24.05 12.91
CA ASN A 6 -4.85 22.63 13.04
C ASN A 6 -6.27 22.46 12.46
N ASP A 7 -6.42 22.69 11.16
CA ASP A 7 -7.62 22.27 10.45
C ASP A 7 -7.54 20.74 10.37
N ALA A 8 -8.36 20.07 11.19
CA ALA A 8 -8.45 18.62 11.19
C ALA A 8 -8.83 18.15 9.78
N LEU A 9 -7.96 17.34 9.16
CA LEU A 9 -8.19 16.75 7.84
C LEU A 9 -9.58 16.10 7.80
N THR A 10 -10.44 16.55 6.90
CA THR A 10 -11.76 15.94 6.73
C THR A 10 -11.60 14.51 6.22
N ALA A 11 -12.58 13.64 6.53
CA ALA A 11 -12.58 12.26 6.05
C ALA A 11 -12.49 12.17 4.51
N GLU A 12 -13.06 13.16 3.82
CA GLU A 12 -12.99 13.28 2.36
C GLU A 12 -11.56 13.59 1.87
N GLU A 13 -10.87 14.55 2.49
CA GLU A 13 -9.49 14.89 2.15
C GLU A 13 -8.54 13.73 2.42
N TYR A 14 -8.73 13.02 3.53
CA TYR A 14 -7.96 11.83 3.85
C TYR A 14 -8.18 10.72 2.81
N THR A 15 -9.44 10.49 2.42
CA THR A 15 -9.78 9.51 1.37
C THR A 15 -9.15 9.89 0.02
N LYS A 16 -9.20 11.17 -0.36
CA LYS A 16 -8.55 11.68 -1.58
C LYS A 16 -7.04 11.47 -1.55
N ALA A 17 -6.38 11.79 -0.43
CA ALA A 17 -4.95 11.59 -0.27
C ALA A 17 -4.57 10.10 -0.36
N MET A 18 -5.30 9.23 0.33
CA MET A 18 -5.09 7.79 0.29
C MET A 18 -5.24 7.25 -1.15
N ASN A 19 -6.29 7.65 -1.86
CA ASN A 19 -6.53 7.23 -3.24
C ASN A 19 -5.44 7.74 -4.19
N PHE A 20 -5.00 8.99 -4.02
CA PHE A 20 -3.91 9.57 -4.80
C PHE A 20 -2.62 8.77 -4.63
N VAL A 21 -2.23 8.45 -3.39
CA VAL A 21 -1.04 7.63 -3.10
C VAL A 21 -1.21 6.23 -3.70
N GLY A 22 -2.34 5.57 -3.45
CA GLY A 22 -2.62 4.23 -3.95
C GLY A 22 -2.56 4.12 -5.48
N GLN A 23 -3.14 5.08 -6.19
CA GLN A 23 -3.16 5.08 -7.66
C GLN A 23 -1.78 5.29 -8.27
N ASN A 24 -0.96 6.17 -7.66
CA ASN A 24 0.41 6.39 -8.10
C ASN A 24 1.28 5.15 -7.88
N LEU A 25 1.16 4.48 -6.73
CA LEU A 25 1.88 3.24 -6.44
C LEU A 25 1.47 2.12 -7.39
N LEU A 26 0.18 1.97 -7.67
CA LEU A 26 -0.33 0.98 -8.63
C LEU A 26 0.23 1.21 -10.03
N SER A 27 0.20 2.47 -10.51
CA SER A 27 0.72 2.82 -11.83
C SER A 27 2.23 2.55 -11.93
N ALA A 28 3.00 2.93 -10.91
CA ALA A 28 4.44 2.67 -10.85
C ALA A 28 4.76 1.16 -10.88
N LEU A 29 4.00 0.34 -10.15
CA LEU A 29 4.15 -1.11 -10.14
C LEU A 29 3.84 -1.71 -11.51
N GLN A 30 2.69 -1.35 -12.12
CA GLN A 30 2.30 -1.84 -13.44
C GLN A 30 3.38 -1.55 -14.48
N LYS A 31 3.85 -0.29 -14.54
CA LYS A 31 4.93 0.11 -15.45
C LYS A 31 6.21 -0.68 -15.21
N SER A 32 6.57 -0.91 -13.94
CA SER A 32 7.76 -1.69 -13.59
C SER A 32 7.66 -3.14 -14.06
N VAL A 33 6.49 -3.77 -13.91
CA VAL A 33 6.25 -5.15 -14.36
C VAL A 33 6.23 -5.25 -15.89
N GLU A 34 5.61 -4.30 -16.56
CA GLU A 34 5.57 -4.24 -18.04
C GLU A 34 6.96 -4.09 -18.66
N GLN A 35 7.88 -3.40 -17.99
CA GLN A 35 9.26 -3.24 -18.45
C GLN A 35 10.13 -4.49 -18.27
N LEU A 36 9.69 -5.48 -17.50
CA LEU A 36 10.43 -6.72 -17.34
C LEU A 36 10.39 -7.58 -18.61
N PRO A 37 11.46 -8.32 -18.94
CA PRO A 37 11.41 -9.39 -19.92
C PRO A 37 10.31 -10.41 -19.62
N ASN A 38 9.65 -10.96 -20.64
CA ASN A 38 8.56 -11.94 -20.50
C ASN A 38 8.85 -13.10 -19.53
N PRO A 39 10.05 -13.73 -19.52
CA PRO A 39 10.34 -14.81 -18.59
C PRO A 39 10.28 -14.40 -17.10
N LEU A 40 10.44 -13.11 -16.82
CA LEU A 40 10.46 -12.56 -15.46
C LEU A 40 9.09 -12.03 -15.03
N ARG A 41 8.11 -11.90 -15.94
CA ARG A 41 6.74 -11.45 -15.63
C ARG A 41 5.92 -12.57 -14.98
N SER A 42 6.33 -13.00 -13.79
CA SER A 42 5.64 -14.04 -13.02
C SER A 42 4.93 -13.47 -11.78
N ARG A 43 3.85 -14.13 -11.37
CA ARG A 43 3.14 -13.79 -10.12
C ARG A 43 4.06 -13.84 -8.90
N GLN A 44 5.00 -14.79 -8.89
CA GLN A 44 5.97 -14.93 -7.82
C GLN A 44 6.91 -13.73 -7.73
N LEU A 45 7.43 -13.24 -8.86
CA LEU A 45 8.30 -12.08 -8.88
C LEU A 45 7.55 -10.83 -8.39
N VAL A 46 6.30 -10.63 -8.81
CA VAL A 46 5.48 -9.50 -8.33
C VAL A 46 5.26 -9.59 -6.82
N ALA A 47 4.95 -10.77 -6.29
CA ALA A 47 4.76 -10.97 -4.85
C ALA A 47 6.05 -10.70 -4.06
N GLN A 48 7.20 -11.16 -4.55
CA GLN A 48 8.50 -10.91 -3.92
C GLN A 48 8.88 -9.42 -3.96
N ALA A 49 8.67 -8.76 -5.10
CA ALA A 49 8.94 -7.33 -5.23
C ALA A 49 8.07 -6.49 -4.28
N LEU A 50 6.77 -6.81 -4.17
CA LEU A 50 5.86 -6.17 -3.24
C LEU A 50 6.25 -6.42 -1.78
N SER A 51 6.64 -7.65 -1.43
CA SER A 51 7.13 -7.98 -0.10
C SER A 51 8.37 -7.15 0.26
N ALA A 52 9.37 -7.11 -0.63
CA ALA A 52 10.58 -6.31 -0.41
C ALA A 52 10.27 -4.80 -0.30
N PHE A 53 9.36 -4.29 -1.13
CA PHE A 53 8.93 -2.89 -1.08
C PHE A 53 8.27 -2.55 0.28
N LEU A 54 7.33 -3.38 0.74
CA LEU A 54 6.64 -3.16 2.00
C LEU A 54 7.60 -3.27 3.19
N THR A 55 8.44 -4.31 3.23
CA THR A 55 9.45 -4.47 4.29
C THR A 55 10.36 -3.25 4.37
N ASN A 56 10.88 -2.77 3.25
CA ASN A 56 11.76 -1.60 3.23
C ASN A 56 11.03 -0.31 3.63
N THR A 57 9.77 -0.14 3.23
CA THR A 57 8.95 1.02 3.58
C THR A 57 8.70 1.06 5.09
N ILE A 58 8.30 -0.07 5.67
CA ILE A 58 8.04 -0.21 7.10
C ILE A 58 9.31 0.04 7.91
N TYR A 59 10.42 -0.63 7.55
CA TYR A 59 11.68 -0.50 8.26
C TYR A 59 12.23 0.94 8.25
N LYS A 60 12.06 1.67 7.14
CA LYS A 60 12.46 3.09 7.07
C LYS A 60 11.69 3.98 8.04
N GLN A 61 10.45 3.62 8.38
CA GLN A 61 9.61 4.39 9.29
C GLN A 61 9.87 4.05 10.75
N TYR A 62 10.30 2.81 11.03
CA TYR A 62 10.58 2.31 12.37
C TYR A 62 11.95 1.62 12.42
N PRO A 63 13.05 2.35 12.14
CA PRO A 63 14.38 1.77 12.16
C PRO A 63 14.67 1.21 13.56
N ASP A 64 15.23 0.01 13.60
CA ASP A 64 15.63 -0.70 14.83
C ASP A 64 14.48 -1.00 15.83
N ASN A 65 13.22 -0.80 15.44
CA ASN A 65 12.05 -1.13 16.25
C ASN A 65 11.26 -2.28 15.60
N GLN A 66 11.65 -3.52 15.94
CA GLN A 66 11.05 -4.72 15.39
C GLN A 66 9.55 -4.84 15.74
N ASP A 67 9.15 -4.56 16.98
CA ASP A 67 7.76 -4.63 17.41
C ASP A 67 6.86 -3.67 16.61
N ALA A 68 7.32 -2.45 16.37
CA ALA A 68 6.59 -1.48 15.55
C ALA A 68 6.54 -1.90 14.07
N CYS A 69 7.59 -2.53 13.55
CA CYS A 69 7.60 -3.09 12.21
C CYS A 69 6.57 -4.22 12.05
N GLU A 70 6.53 -5.16 13.00
CA GLU A 70 5.59 -6.27 13.02
C GLU A 70 4.15 -5.77 13.16
N TYR A 71 3.91 -4.82 14.08
CA TYR A 71 2.60 -4.18 14.24
C TYR A 71 2.12 -3.53 12.95
N MET A 72 2.98 -2.77 12.26
CA MET A 72 2.61 -2.11 11.00
C MET A 72 2.30 -3.14 9.89
N LEU A 73 3.07 -4.23 9.80
CA LEU A 73 2.80 -5.30 8.85
C LEU A 73 1.44 -5.95 9.10
N ASP A 74 1.11 -6.19 10.36
CA ASP A 74 -0.18 -6.76 10.75
C ASP A 74 -1.34 -5.83 10.40
N GLU A 75 -1.22 -4.53 10.66
CA GLU A 75 -2.24 -3.54 10.30
C GLU A 75 -2.45 -3.46 8.78
N ILE A 76 -1.37 -3.41 7.99
CA ILE A 76 -1.46 -3.46 6.52
C ILE A 76 -2.17 -4.74 6.08
N THR A 77 -1.81 -5.89 6.66
CA THR A 77 -2.42 -7.19 6.33
C THR A 77 -3.92 -7.21 6.63
N LYS A 78 -4.34 -6.66 7.77
CA LYS A 78 -5.77 -6.54 8.14
C LYS A 78 -6.51 -5.64 7.16
N LEU A 79 -5.95 -4.48 6.81
CA LEU A 79 -6.54 -3.53 5.87
C LEU A 79 -6.71 -4.14 4.48
N VAL A 80 -5.67 -4.81 3.95
CA VAL A 80 -5.73 -5.49 2.66
C VAL A 80 -6.81 -6.58 2.66
N LYS A 81 -6.87 -7.40 3.72
CA LYS A 81 -7.92 -8.44 3.85
C LYS A 81 -9.32 -7.83 3.87
N ALA A 82 -9.51 -6.71 4.56
CA ALA A 82 -10.80 -6.02 4.60
C ALA A 82 -11.19 -5.47 3.22
N GLN A 83 -10.25 -4.84 2.51
CA GLN A 83 -10.47 -4.32 1.16
C GLN A 83 -10.84 -5.45 0.18
N LEU A 84 -10.10 -6.57 0.20
CA LEU A 84 -10.40 -7.73 -0.66
C LEU A 84 -11.80 -8.30 -0.42
N LYS A 85 -12.29 -8.31 0.83
CA LYS A 85 -13.66 -8.75 1.17
C LYS A 85 -14.73 -7.79 0.65
N SER A 86 -14.41 -6.50 0.51
CA SER A 86 -15.33 -5.48 0.00
C SER A 86 -15.43 -5.41 -1.52
N ILE A 87 -14.50 -6.05 -2.25
CA ILE A 87 -14.59 -6.15 -3.70
C ILE A 87 -15.76 -7.09 -4.04
N PRO A 88 -16.76 -6.63 -4.82
CA PRO A 88 -17.88 -7.48 -5.22
C PRO A 88 -17.35 -8.74 -5.90
N GLN A 89 -17.65 -9.91 -5.34
CA GLN A 89 -17.39 -11.15 -6.06
C GLN A 89 -18.38 -11.23 -7.22
N PRO A 90 -17.93 -11.52 -8.45
CA PRO A 90 -18.85 -11.81 -9.53
C PRO A 90 -19.74 -12.98 -9.09
N GLN A 91 -21.03 -12.70 -8.91
CA GLN A 91 -22.03 -13.74 -8.74
C GLN A 91 -21.99 -14.59 -10.02
N ASN A 92 -21.69 -15.87 -9.88
CA ASN A 92 -21.51 -16.83 -10.96
C ASN A 92 -22.58 -16.62 -12.06
N ALA A 93 -22.11 -16.43 -13.30
CA ALA A 93 -22.91 -16.61 -14.51
C ALA A 93 -23.04 -18.10 -14.85
#